data_AF-H9WDB2-F1
#
_entry.id   AF-H9WDB2-F1
#
_cell.length_a   1.000
_cell.length_b   1.000
_cell.length_c   1.000
_cell.angle_alpha   90.00
_cell.angle_beta   90.00
_cell.angle_gamma   90.00
#
_symmetry.space_group_name_H-M   'P 1'
#
loop_
_entity.id
_entity.type
_entity.pdbx_description
1 polymer ?
#
loop_
_entity_poly.entity_id
_entity_poly.type
_entity_poly.pdbx_seq_one_letter_code
_entity_poly.pdbx_strand_id
1 'polypeptide(L)'
;SFWGVLVGQGEKQQKAVEESLANFLLLDDALRASSCSGNAYFGGVEIGFADIALGGLLVPIKAIQKVTNTVLVDPQKMPHLCA
;
A
#
# COMPACT_ATOMS: atom_id res chain seq x y z
N SER A 1 4.92 10.29 -4.33
CA SER A 1 4.57 9.82 -2.98
C SER A 1 3.06 9.69 -2.86
N PHE A 2 2.54 8.95 -1.87
CA PHE A 2 1.09 8.68 -1.75
C PHE A 2 0.22 9.95 -1.66
N TRP A 3 0.71 11.00 -1.01
CA TRP A 3 -0.02 12.28 -0.98
C TRP A 3 -0.25 12.86 -2.38
N GLY A 4 0.74 12.74 -3.28
CA GLY A 4 0.61 13.16 -4.67
C GLY A 4 -0.43 12.35 -5.46
N VAL A 5 -0.75 11.12 -5.03
CA VAL A 5 -1.82 10.31 -5.63
C VAL A 5 -3.19 10.90 -5.27
N LEU A 6 -3.34 11.36 -4.03
CA LEU A 6 -4.58 11.93 -3.51
C LEU A 6 -4.91 13.31 -4.06
N VAL A 7 -3.92 14.20 -4.12
CA VAL A 7 -4.15 15.62 -4.44
C VAL A 7 -3.61 16.03 -5.82
N GLY A 8 -2.82 15.18 -6.47
CA GLY A 8 -2.24 15.45 -7.78
C GLY A 8 -3.23 15.26 -8.93
N GLN A 9 -2.87 15.77 -10.10
CA GLN A 9 -3.61 15.58 -11.35
C GLN A 9 -2.66 15.33 -12.53
N GLY A 10 -3.18 14.69 -13.58
CA GLY A 10 -2.45 14.43 -14.82
C GLY A 10 -1.14 13.67 -14.61
N GLU A 11 -0.07 14.10 -15.28
CA GLU A 11 1.25 13.46 -15.22
C GLU A 11 1.82 13.40 -13.79
N LYS A 12 1.57 14.43 -12.96
CA LYS A 12 2.03 14.44 -11.57
C LYS A 12 1.38 13.33 -10.75
N GLN A 13 0.09 13.07 -11.00
CA GLN A 13 -0.63 11.99 -10.34
C GLN A 13 -0.13 10.63 -10.83
N GLN A 14 0.09 10.46 -12.13
CA GLN A 14 0.62 9.21 -12.70
C GLN A 14 1.99 8.86 -12.11
N LYS A 15 2.91 9.82 -12.07
CA LYS A 15 4.22 9.62 -11.44
C LYS A 15 4.09 9.26 -9.95
N ALA A 16 3.17 9.92 -9.23
CA ALA A 16 2.91 9.60 -7.84
C ALA A 16 2.34 8.19 -7.66
N VAL A 17 1.52 7.69 -8.60
CA VAL A 17 1.01 6.31 -8.60
C VAL A 17 2.14 5.31 -8.77
N GLU A 18 3.06 5.54 -9.71
CA GLU A 18 4.23 4.67 -9.92
C GLU A 18 5.13 4.62 -8.68
N GLU A 19 5.45 5.78 -8.09
CA GLU A 19 6.23 5.85 -6.85
C GLU A 19 5.52 5.15 -5.68
N SER A 20 4.20 5.30 -5.57
CA SER A 20 3.40 4.62 -4.55
C SER A 20 3.36 3.12 -4.74
N LEU A 21 3.25 2.64 -5.99
CA LEU A 21 3.28 1.21 -6.31
C LEU A 21 4.61 0.59 -5.89
N ALA A 22 5.74 1.25 -6.20
CA ALA A 22 7.06 0.80 -5.77
C ALA A 22 7.18 0.71 -4.24
N ASN A 23 6.63 1.68 -3.52
CA ASN A 23 6.63 1.66 -2.05
C ASN A 23 5.76 0.53 -1.48
N PHE A 24 4.59 0.26 -2.07
CA PHE A 24 3.74 -0.85 -1.61
C PHE A 24 4.36 -2.21 -1.89
N LEU A 25 5.05 -2.39 -3.02
CA LEU A 25 5.85 -3.60 -3.29
C LEU A 25 6.95 -3.78 -2.23
N LEU A 26 7.65 -2.71 -1.88
CA LEU A 26 8.68 -2.76 -0.84
C LEU A 26 8.10 -3.15 0.53
N LEU A 27 6.90 -2.69 0.86
CA LEU A 27 6.21 -3.06 2.10
C LEU A 27 5.76 -4.53 2.11
N ASP A 28 5.27 -5.04 0.98
CA ASP A 28 4.93 -6.45 0.81
C ASP A 28 6.17 -7.35 0.99
N ASP A 29 7.29 -6.98 0.37
CA ASP A 29 8.56 -7.66 0.56
C ASP A 29 9.07 -7.58 2.01
N ALA A 30 8.87 -6.44 2.68
CA ALA A 30 9.24 -6.29 4.08
C ALA A 30 8.38 -7.17 4.99
N LEU A 31 7.08 -7.31 4.75
CA LEU A 31 6.23 -8.28 5.48
C LEU A 31 6.76 -9.70 5.32
N ARG A 32 7.10 -10.07 4.08
CA ARG A 32 7.64 -11.39 3.77
C ARG A 32 8.99 -11.67 4.45
N ALA A 33 9.91 -10.70 4.47
CA ALA A 33 11.30 -10.91 4.86
C ALA A 33 11.66 -10.44 6.29
N SER A 34 10.78 -9.68 6.97
CA SER A 34 11.07 -9.14 8.31
C SER A 34 10.83 -10.16 9.43
N SER A 35 11.13 -9.74 10.66
CA SER A 35 10.78 -10.45 11.90
C SER A 35 9.27 -10.74 12.05
N CYS A 36 8.44 -10.11 11.21
CA CYS A 36 7.00 -10.30 11.19
C CYS A 36 6.57 -11.44 10.25
N SER A 37 7.49 -12.03 9.48
CA SER A 37 7.21 -13.13 8.55
C SER A 37 6.43 -14.27 9.20
N GLY A 38 5.33 -14.68 8.57
CA GLY A 38 4.42 -15.70 9.09
C GLY A 38 3.38 -15.19 10.09
N ASN A 39 3.43 -13.93 10.50
CA ASN A 39 2.38 -13.30 11.29
C ASN A 39 1.41 -12.50 10.41
N ALA A 40 0.23 -12.22 10.96
CA ALA A 40 -0.83 -11.49 10.26
C ALA A 40 -0.58 -9.97 10.16
N TYR A 41 0.33 -9.42 10.98
CA TYR A 41 0.52 -7.97 11.13
C TYR A 41 1.99 -7.58 11.05
N PHE A 42 2.27 -6.33 10.67
CA PHE A 42 3.59 -5.71 10.82
C PHE A 42 4.02 -5.58 12.28
N GLY A 43 3.09 -5.57 13.23
CA GLY A 43 3.39 -5.69 14.66
C GLY A 43 3.74 -7.11 15.13
N GLY A 44 3.72 -8.10 14.23
CA GLY A 44 3.85 -9.51 14.56
C GLY A 44 2.50 -10.09 14.97
N VAL A 45 2.39 -10.54 16.23
CA VAL A 45 1.18 -11.22 16.74
C VAL A 45 -0.02 -10.27 16.86
N GLU A 46 0.24 -9.00 17.18
CA GLU A 46 -0.77 -7.97 17.38
C GLU A 46 -0.58 -6.82 16.38
N ILE A 47 -1.63 -6.02 16.20
CA ILE A 47 -1.60 -4.82 15.36
C ILE A 47 -0.55 -3.84 15.93
N GLY A 48 0.42 -3.47 15.10
CA GLY A 48 1.43 -2.47 15.40
C GLY A 48 1.16 -1.11 14.78
N PHE A 49 2.11 -0.20 14.93
CA PHE A 49 2.01 1.16 14.38
C PHE A 49 1.83 1.16 12.85
N ALA A 50 2.61 0.34 12.13
CA ALA A 50 2.55 0.27 10.67
C ALA A 50 1.20 -0.27 10.17
N ASP A 51 0.61 -1.23 10.87
CA ASP A 51 -0.72 -1.76 10.56
C ASP A 51 -1.79 -0.67 10.67
N ILE A 52 -1.76 0.14 11.74
CA ILE A 52 -2.70 1.25 11.94
C ILE A 52 -2.51 2.32 10.86
N ALA A 53 -1.26 2.69 10.58
CA ALA A 53 -0.94 3.70 9.57
C ALA A 53 -1.41 3.27 8.18
N LEU A 54 -1.15 2.03 7.78
CA LEU A 54 -1.60 1.48 6.49
C LEU A 54 -3.11 1.26 6.45
N GLY A 55 -3.70 0.80 7.55
CA GLY A 55 -5.15 0.63 7.70
C GLY A 55 -5.91 1.94 7.46
N GLY A 56 -5.38 3.07 7.92
CA GLY A 56 -5.92 4.41 7.65
C GLY A 56 -5.92 4.81 6.17
N LEU A 57 -5.08 4.18 5.34
CA LEU A 57 -4.99 4.46 3.90
C LEU A 57 -5.95 3.62 3.05
N LEU A 58 -6.59 2.58 3.61
CA LEU A 58 -7.41 1.63 2.83
C LEU A 58 -8.58 2.29 2.10
N VAL A 59 -9.31 3.18 2.79
CA VAL A 59 -10.44 3.91 2.19
C VAL A 59 -9.98 4.82 1.05
N PRO A 60 -8.98 5.72 1.25
CA PRO A 60 -8.48 6.55 0.15
C PRO A 60 -7.90 5.74 -1.00
N ILE A 61 -7.15 4.65 -0.75
CA ILE A 61 -6.63 3.75 -1.80
C ILE A 61 -7.78 3.23 -2.66
N LYS A 62 -8.81 2.63 -2.04
CA LYS A 62 -9.98 2.09 -2.77
C LYS A 62 -10.71 3.17 -3.57
N ALA A 63 -10.88 4.36 -2.98
CA ALA A 63 -11.54 5.48 -3.64
C ALA A 63 -10.79 5.94 -4.89
N ILE A 64 -9.47 6.14 -4.78
CA ILE A 64 -8.63 6.54 -5.92
C ILE A 64 -8.67 5.50 -7.02
N GLN A 65 -8.41 4.22 -6.70
CA GLN A 65 -8.41 3.15 -7.71
C GLN A 65 -9.71 3.14 -8.52
N LYS A 66 -10.84 3.38 -7.86
CA LYS A 66 -12.15 3.47 -8.51
C LYS A 66 -12.31 4.72 -9.38
N VAL A 67 -11.86 5.87 -8.93
CA VAL A 67 -12.05 7.16 -9.62
C VAL A 67 -11.09 7.32 -10.80
N THR A 68 -9.84 6.88 -10.64
CA THR A 68 -8.78 7.04 -11.66
C THR A 68 -8.58 5.79 -12.50
N ASN A 69 -9.31 4.69 -12.22
CA ASN A 69 -9.15 3.39 -12.86
C ASN A 69 -7.69 2.88 -12.81
N THR A 70 -6.99 3.17 -11.72
CA THR A 70 -5.62 2.73 -11.46
C THR A 70 -5.60 1.57 -10.46
N VAL A 71 -4.50 0.83 -10.42
CA VAL A 71 -4.29 -0.23 -9.44
C VAL A 71 -3.03 0.09 -8.64
N LEU A 72 -3.21 0.37 -7.35
CA LEU A 72 -2.16 0.68 -6.39
C LEU A 72 -1.82 -0.53 -5.51
N VAL A 73 -2.83 -1.30 -5.12
CA VAL A 73 -2.69 -2.53 -4.35
C VAL A 73 -3.31 -3.67 -5.15
N ASP A 74 -2.48 -4.63 -5.53
CA ASP A 74 -2.83 -5.74 -6.41
C ASP A 74 -2.54 -7.07 -5.71
N PRO A 75 -3.52 -7.95 -5.51
CA PRO A 75 -3.31 -9.22 -4.81
C PRO A 75 -2.32 -10.18 -5.47
N GLN A 76 -2.11 -10.10 -6.79
CA GLN A 76 -1.12 -10.94 -7.49
C GLN A 76 0.30 -10.41 -7.26
N LYS A 77 0.47 -9.09 -7.19
CA LYS A 77 1.80 -8.46 -6.99
C LYS A 77 2.17 -8.28 -5.52
N MET A 78 1.18 -8.18 -4.64
CA MET A 78 1.33 -7.90 -3.22
C MET A 78 0.54 -8.91 -2.37
N PRO A 79 0.86 -10.21 -2.48
CA PRO A 79 0.08 -11.25 -1.82
C PRO A 79 0.14 -11.19 -0.29
N HIS A 80 1.20 -10.62 0.29
CA HIS A 80 1.35 -10.54 1.76
C HIS A 80 0.62 -9.33 2.33
N LEU A 81 0.60 -8.20 1.61
CA LEU A 81 -0.13 -7.00 1.97
C LEU A 81 -1.65 -7.16 1.79
N CYS A 82 -2.07 -8.12 0.95
CA CYS A 82 -3.47 -8.43 0.67
C CYS A 82 -4.00 -9.68 1.40
N ALA A 83 -3.17 -10.32 2.21
CA ALA A 83 -3.51 -11.54 2.96
C ALA A 83 -4.49 -11.28 4.12
#